data_AF-A0A1E8FQM5-F1
#
_entry.id   AF-A0A1E8FQM5-F1
#
_cell.length_a   1.000
_cell.length_b   1.000
_cell.length_c   1.000
_cell.angle_alpha   90.00
_cell.angle_beta   90.00
_cell.angle_gamma   90.00
#
_symmetry.space_group_name_H-M   'P 1'
#
loop_
_entity.id
_entity.type
_entity.pdbx_description
1 polymer ?
#
loop_
_entity_poly.entity_id
_entity_poly.type
_entity_poly.pdbx_seq_one_letter_code
_entity_poly.pdbx_strand_id
1 'polypeptide(L)'
;MNCVFVPLVFAELYKLLAGEKRHSDALEEQLASINLPLDWLAEAGDAYNAKWTSDLEYLTPDSVAQCALSEQHSQFATWLLAGLHASGACGELSANLEATVMTRALSEVDGIPTPLPPVLSPKIIGWALGSVIGREGSDLPVAPALSPSDENVRAAFEGLIEHVLAIQGMSEPWPEMMQTAMYWRGYGLAEALRPEESTGGLALKRLRLETFSSMAYAEGLTIGKHLDSFNGRRNALSHITDDPSRPRFVDVIDEVRQSSDIDLTMRAMTQFVFYDVARVAREHPPAVVRQGAWESMEREIHVWS
;
A
#
# COMPACT_ATOMS: atom_id res chain seq x y z
N MET A 1 13.07 0.93 1.28
CA MET A 1 12.38 -0.25 1.87
C MET A 1 11.94 -1.16 0.71
N ASN A 2 12.34 -2.44 0.66
CA ASN A 2 12.08 -3.27 -0.52
C ASN A 2 10.81 -4.10 -0.34
N CYS A 3 9.84 -3.92 -1.24
CA CYS A 3 8.58 -4.66 -1.23
C CYS A 3 8.66 -5.79 -2.27
N VAL A 4 8.99 -6.98 -1.78
CA VAL A 4 9.16 -8.21 -2.56
C VAL A 4 8.22 -9.27 -2.03
N PHE A 5 7.74 -10.15 -2.91
CA PHE A 5 6.83 -11.21 -2.56
C PHE A 5 7.31 -12.56 -3.06
N VAL A 6 6.85 -13.61 -2.39
CA VAL A 6 7.02 -14.99 -2.88
C VAL A 6 6.06 -15.26 -4.05
N PRO A 7 6.32 -16.29 -4.89
CA PRO A 7 5.49 -16.59 -6.06
C PRO A 7 4.00 -16.76 -5.76
N LEU A 8 3.64 -17.28 -4.58
CA LEU A 8 2.24 -17.45 -4.14
C LEU A 8 1.41 -16.16 -4.29
N VAL A 9 1.96 -15.00 -3.92
CA VAL A 9 1.24 -13.72 -3.99
C VAL A 9 0.87 -13.38 -5.42
N PHE A 10 1.80 -13.53 -6.36
CA PHE A 10 1.57 -13.25 -7.78
C PHE A 10 0.64 -14.28 -8.42
N ALA A 11 0.75 -15.55 -8.03
CA ALA A 11 -0.15 -16.61 -8.47
C ALA A 11 -1.61 -16.27 -8.13
N GLU A 12 -1.88 -15.89 -6.87
CA GLU A 12 -3.22 -15.55 -6.42
C GLU A 12 -3.71 -14.21 -7.02
N LEU A 13 -2.84 -13.20 -7.09
CA LEU A 13 -3.19 -11.91 -7.70
C LEU A 13 -3.62 -12.07 -9.16
N TYR A 14 -2.83 -12.78 -9.98
CA TYR A 14 -3.14 -12.91 -11.41
C TYR A 14 -4.34 -13.81 -11.68
N LYS A 15 -4.56 -14.85 -10.85
CA LYS A 15 -5.82 -15.62 -10.89
C LYS A 15 -7.04 -14.79 -10.57
N LEU A 16 -6.97 -13.92 -9.56
CA LEU A 16 -8.07 -13.00 -9.22
C LEU A 16 -8.34 -12.02 -10.36
N LEU A 17 -7.29 -11.41 -10.94
CA LEU A 17 -7.43 -10.49 -12.07
C LEU A 17 -7.98 -11.17 -13.33
N ALA A 18 -7.56 -12.41 -13.62
CA ALA A 18 -8.07 -13.19 -14.74
C ALA A 18 -9.56 -13.57 -14.56
N GLY A 19 -10.01 -13.79 -13.32
CA GLY A 19 -11.39 -14.17 -13.02
C GLY A 19 -12.39 -13.01 -13.00
N GLU A 20 -11.92 -11.77 -12.83
CA GLU A 20 -12.77 -10.60 -12.57
C GLU A 20 -13.20 -9.89 -13.87
N LYS A 21 -14.35 -10.30 -14.41
CA LYS A 21 -14.90 -9.76 -15.66
C LYS A 21 -15.11 -8.24 -15.66
N ARG A 22 -15.33 -7.65 -14.50
CA ARG A 22 -15.51 -6.19 -14.35
C ARG A 22 -14.27 -5.41 -14.79
N HIS A 23 -13.09 -6.01 -14.72
CA HIS A 23 -11.82 -5.35 -15.00
C HIS A 23 -11.21 -5.74 -16.34
N SER A 24 -11.81 -6.67 -17.08
CA SER A 24 -11.25 -7.25 -18.29
C SER A 24 -10.87 -6.21 -19.35
N ASP A 25 -11.76 -5.27 -19.70
CA ASP A 25 -11.49 -4.26 -20.73
C ASP A 25 -10.27 -3.38 -20.38
N ALA A 26 -10.18 -2.94 -19.11
CA ALA A 26 -9.08 -2.10 -18.65
C ALA A 26 -7.75 -2.88 -18.57
N LEU A 27 -7.80 -4.15 -18.16
CA LEU A 27 -6.62 -5.02 -18.14
C LEU A 27 -6.15 -5.37 -19.56
N GLU A 28 -7.08 -5.60 -20.48
CA GLU A 28 -6.77 -5.90 -21.88
C GLU A 28 -6.09 -4.70 -22.54
N GLU A 29 -6.61 -3.48 -22.35
CA GLU A 29 -5.95 -2.25 -22.83
C GLU A 29 -4.55 -2.08 -22.22
N GLN A 30 -4.42 -2.28 -20.91
CA GLN A 30 -3.15 -2.15 -20.19
C GLN A 30 -2.12 -3.16 -20.72
N LEU A 31 -2.46 -4.43 -20.81
CA LEU A 31 -1.56 -5.51 -21.28
C LEU A 31 -1.22 -5.38 -22.78
N ALA A 32 -2.18 -4.96 -23.61
CA ALA A 32 -1.95 -4.74 -25.03
C ALA A 32 -0.86 -3.69 -25.29
N SER A 33 -0.67 -2.72 -24.39
CA SER A 33 0.40 -1.71 -24.51
C SER A 33 1.82 -2.30 -24.52
N ILE A 34 2.00 -3.53 -24.04
CA ILE A 34 3.27 -4.28 -24.06
C ILE A 34 3.17 -5.59 -24.85
N ASN A 35 2.14 -5.74 -25.69
CA ASN A 35 1.86 -6.92 -26.51
C ASN A 35 1.60 -8.21 -25.72
N LEU A 36 0.97 -8.11 -24.56
CA LEU A 36 0.45 -9.27 -23.83
C LEU A 36 -1.07 -9.38 -24.03
N PRO A 37 -1.61 -10.56 -24.35
CA PRO A 37 -3.05 -10.78 -24.41
C PRO A 37 -3.64 -10.90 -22.98
N LEU A 38 -4.95 -10.76 -22.83
CA LEU A 38 -5.60 -10.82 -21.50
C LEU A 38 -5.51 -12.22 -20.85
N ASP A 39 -5.56 -13.29 -21.64
CA ASP A 39 -5.44 -14.68 -21.18
C ASP A 39 -4.06 -15.01 -20.57
N TRP A 40 -3.04 -14.21 -20.88
CA TRP A 40 -1.73 -14.26 -20.24
C TRP A 40 -1.82 -14.20 -18.70
N LEU A 41 -2.83 -13.51 -18.13
CA LEU A 41 -2.98 -13.46 -16.66
C LEU A 41 -3.16 -14.85 -16.04
N ALA A 42 -3.91 -15.73 -16.71
CA ALA A 42 -4.10 -17.09 -16.25
C ALA A 42 -2.79 -17.89 -16.38
N GLU A 43 -2.11 -17.78 -17.53
CA GLU A 43 -0.83 -18.45 -17.78
C GLU A 43 0.25 -18.03 -16.78
N ALA A 44 0.37 -16.72 -16.52
CA ALA A 44 1.28 -16.17 -15.54
C ALA A 44 0.94 -16.69 -14.14
N GLY A 45 -0.34 -16.65 -13.75
CA GLY A 45 -0.81 -17.19 -12.47
C GLY A 45 -0.44 -18.66 -12.26
N ASP A 46 -0.53 -19.48 -13.30
CA ASP A 46 -0.12 -20.88 -13.28
C ASP A 46 1.40 -21.05 -13.19
N ALA A 47 2.18 -20.23 -13.90
CA ALA A 47 3.64 -20.25 -13.83
C ALA A 47 4.17 -19.92 -12.42
N TYR A 48 3.64 -18.87 -11.78
CA TYR A 48 3.99 -18.57 -10.38
C TYR A 48 3.55 -19.68 -9.42
N ASN A 49 2.38 -20.29 -9.66
CA ASN A 49 1.91 -21.40 -8.84
C ASN A 49 2.81 -22.63 -8.97
N ALA A 50 3.29 -22.94 -10.18
CA ALA A 50 4.26 -24.00 -10.40
C ALA A 50 5.58 -23.73 -9.66
N LYS A 51 6.09 -22.49 -9.72
CA LYS A 51 7.28 -22.09 -8.95
C LYS A 51 7.08 -22.25 -7.46
N TRP A 52 5.96 -21.75 -6.93
CA TRP A 52 5.62 -21.91 -5.50
C TRP A 52 5.59 -23.39 -5.10
N THR A 53 4.93 -24.23 -5.90
CA THR A 53 4.82 -25.67 -5.63
C THR A 53 6.19 -26.35 -5.62
N SER A 54 7.08 -25.96 -6.53
CA SER A 54 8.47 -26.44 -6.53
C SER A 54 9.27 -25.96 -5.32
N ASP A 55 9.03 -24.73 -4.85
CA ASP A 55 9.71 -24.19 -3.67
C ASP A 55 9.23 -24.84 -2.37
N LEU A 56 7.97 -25.31 -2.32
CA LEU A 56 7.38 -25.94 -1.13
C LEU A 56 8.19 -27.11 -0.60
N GLU A 57 8.87 -27.86 -1.47
CA GLU A 57 9.72 -29.00 -1.08
C GLU A 57 10.87 -28.61 -0.13
N TYR A 58 11.32 -27.35 -0.19
CA TYR A 58 12.47 -26.84 0.55
C TYR A 58 12.10 -25.70 1.52
N LEU A 59 10.81 -25.37 1.60
CA LEU A 59 10.31 -24.25 2.38
C LEU A 59 10.20 -24.62 3.86
N THR A 60 10.70 -23.72 4.69
CA THR A 60 10.49 -23.68 6.13
C THR A 60 9.97 -22.28 6.50
N PRO A 61 9.34 -22.11 7.67
CA PRO A 61 8.91 -20.79 8.12
C PRO A 61 10.03 -19.74 8.10
N ASP A 62 11.26 -20.14 8.42
CA ASP A 62 12.43 -19.25 8.48
C ASP A 62 13.05 -18.95 7.09
N SER A 63 12.80 -19.80 6.09
CA SER A 63 13.35 -19.65 4.74
C SER A 63 12.40 -18.99 3.74
N VAL A 64 11.14 -18.76 4.10
CA VAL A 64 10.11 -18.25 3.15
C VAL A 64 10.49 -16.94 2.47
N ALA A 65 11.15 -16.04 3.18
CA ALA A 65 11.63 -14.78 2.63
C ALA A 65 12.73 -14.95 1.57
N GLN A 66 13.46 -16.07 1.59
CA GLN A 66 14.51 -16.37 0.62
C GLN A 66 13.93 -16.80 -0.73
N CYS A 67 12.66 -17.23 -0.76
CA CYS A 67 11.92 -17.53 -1.98
C CYS A 67 11.29 -16.29 -2.62
N ALA A 68 11.45 -15.10 -2.02
CA ALA A 68 10.93 -13.87 -2.61
C ALA A 68 11.59 -13.58 -3.96
N LEU A 69 10.78 -13.19 -4.93
CA LEU A 69 11.25 -12.82 -6.26
C LEU A 69 11.83 -11.41 -6.27
N SER A 70 12.51 -11.03 -7.36
CA SER A 70 13.01 -9.67 -7.49
C SER A 70 11.89 -8.61 -7.46
N GLU A 71 12.24 -7.38 -7.09
CA GLU A 71 11.29 -6.25 -7.04
C GLU A 71 10.56 -6.00 -8.36
N GLN A 72 11.14 -6.45 -9.49
CA GLN A 72 10.57 -6.33 -10.82
C GLN A 72 9.16 -6.92 -10.91
N HIS A 73 8.91 -8.03 -10.22
CA HIS A 73 7.60 -8.68 -10.19
C HIS A 73 6.56 -7.80 -9.46
N SER A 74 6.93 -7.24 -8.31
CA SER A 74 6.06 -6.32 -7.55
C SER A 74 5.78 -5.04 -8.33
N GLN A 75 6.80 -4.49 -9.00
CA GLN A 75 6.68 -3.29 -9.83
C GLN A 75 5.79 -3.52 -11.05
N PHE A 76 5.94 -4.65 -11.74
CA PHE A 76 5.08 -5.04 -12.85
C PHE A 76 3.63 -5.24 -12.39
N ALA A 77 3.41 -5.95 -11.30
CA ALA A 77 2.08 -6.13 -10.71
C ALA A 77 1.42 -4.79 -10.34
N THR A 78 2.21 -3.83 -9.84
CA THR A 78 1.72 -2.47 -9.52
C THR A 78 1.30 -1.72 -10.77
N TRP A 79 2.10 -1.78 -11.84
CA TRP A 79 1.72 -1.18 -13.12
C TRP A 79 0.45 -1.80 -13.72
N LEU A 80 0.28 -3.12 -13.59
CA LEU A 80 -0.93 -3.79 -14.04
C LEU A 80 -2.17 -3.31 -13.26
N LEU A 81 -2.07 -3.29 -11.92
CA LEU A 81 -3.12 -2.78 -11.04
C LEU A 81 -3.44 -1.30 -11.31
N ALA A 82 -2.42 -0.49 -11.62
CA ALA A 82 -2.59 0.92 -11.96
C ALA A 82 -3.48 1.15 -13.21
N GLY A 83 -3.58 0.16 -14.12
CA GLY A 83 -4.56 0.17 -15.21
C GLY A 83 -6.02 0.25 -14.73
N LEU A 84 -6.29 -0.24 -13.52
CA LEU A 84 -7.61 -0.26 -12.88
C LEU A 84 -7.92 0.99 -12.05
N HIS A 85 -7.07 1.99 -12.08
CA HIS A 85 -7.21 3.21 -11.29
C HIS A 85 -8.59 3.91 -11.44
N ALA A 86 -9.24 3.77 -12.60
CA ALA A 86 -10.57 4.33 -12.86
C ALA A 86 -11.74 3.39 -12.51
N SER A 87 -11.48 2.18 -12.02
CA SER A 87 -12.49 1.13 -11.82
C SER A 87 -13.22 1.20 -10.47
N GLY A 88 -12.94 2.22 -9.65
CA GLY A 88 -13.55 2.42 -8.33
C GLY A 88 -12.67 1.90 -7.20
N ALA A 89 -13.28 1.40 -6.12
CA ALA A 89 -12.55 0.96 -4.94
C ALA A 89 -11.83 -0.39 -5.15
N CYS A 90 -10.61 -0.51 -4.61
CA CYS A 90 -9.80 -1.75 -4.70
C CYS A 90 -9.92 -2.67 -3.47
N GLY A 91 -10.68 -2.28 -2.44
CA GLY A 91 -10.72 -2.96 -1.15
C GLY A 91 -11.19 -4.41 -1.20
N GLU A 92 -12.17 -4.73 -2.05
CA GLU A 92 -12.65 -6.11 -2.22
C GLU A 92 -11.58 -7.02 -2.84
N LEU A 93 -10.90 -6.56 -3.89
CA LEU A 93 -9.81 -7.29 -4.51
C LEU A 93 -8.62 -7.45 -3.54
N SER A 94 -8.29 -6.41 -2.77
CA SER A 94 -7.26 -6.51 -1.70
C SER A 94 -7.62 -7.58 -0.67
N ALA A 95 -8.84 -7.53 -0.13
CA ALA A 95 -9.29 -8.45 0.90
C ALA A 95 -9.32 -9.90 0.40
N ASN A 96 -9.74 -10.12 -0.85
CA ASN A 96 -9.71 -11.44 -1.48
C ASN A 96 -8.27 -11.96 -1.64
N LEU A 97 -7.35 -11.12 -2.11
CA LEU A 97 -5.93 -11.50 -2.23
C LEU A 97 -5.31 -11.84 -0.87
N GLU A 98 -5.54 -11.01 0.14
CA GLU A 98 -5.07 -11.23 1.51
C GLU A 98 -5.60 -12.57 2.05
N ALA A 99 -6.89 -12.84 1.85
CA ALA A 99 -7.53 -14.06 2.33
C ALA A 99 -7.01 -15.32 1.63
N THR A 100 -6.85 -15.30 0.30
CA THR A 100 -6.37 -16.48 -0.45
C THR A 100 -4.90 -16.77 -0.15
N VAL A 101 -4.04 -15.75 -0.10
CA VAL A 101 -2.63 -15.91 0.27
C VAL A 101 -2.49 -16.43 1.70
N MET A 102 -3.23 -15.86 2.65
CA MET A 102 -3.21 -16.34 4.04
C MET A 102 -3.67 -17.78 4.16
N THR A 103 -4.78 -18.12 3.52
CA THR A 103 -5.32 -19.48 3.56
C THR A 103 -4.31 -20.49 3.01
N ARG A 104 -3.71 -20.19 1.84
CA ARG A 104 -2.75 -21.08 1.21
C ARG A 104 -1.44 -21.18 1.98
N ALA A 105 -0.90 -20.05 2.46
CA ALA A 105 0.33 -20.05 3.25
C ALA A 105 0.19 -20.92 4.51
N LEU A 106 -0.91 -20.76 5.25
CA LEU A 106 -1.19 -21.55 6.46
C LEU A 106 -1.42 -23.04 6.19
N SER A 107 -1.96 -23.39 5.03
CA SER A 107 -2.20 -24.79 4.66
C SER A 107 -0.99 -25.49 4.04
N GLU A 108 -0.10 -24.74 3.37
CA GLU A 108 0.98 -25.30 2.54
C GLU A 108 2.36 -25.17 3.21
N VAL A 109 2.56 -24.23 4.14
CA VAL A 109 3.81 -24.06 4.90
C VAL A 109 3.58 -24.36 6.37
N ASP A 110 4.00 -25.55 6.80
CA ASP A 110 3.84 -25.97 8.19
C ASP A 110 4.61 -25.05 9.16
N GLY A 111 3.93 -24.61 10.22
CA GLY A 111 4.51 -23.73 11.24
C GLY A 111 4.75 -22.26 10.82
N ILE A 112 4.22 -21.80 9.68
CA ILE A 112 4.32 -20.38 9.30
C ILE A 112 3.68 -19.49 10.39
N PRO A 113 4.33 -18.38 10.81
CA PRO A 113 3.79 -17.55 11.88
C PRO A 113 2.54 -16.78 11.43
N THR A 114 1.69 -16.47 12.41
CA THR A 114 0.67 -15.42 12.33
C THR A 114 1.07 -14.27 13.25
N PRO A 115 1.11 -13.01 12.76
CA PRO A 115 0.79 -12.56 11.39
C PRO A 115 1.81 -13.09 10.37
N LEU A 116 1.40 -13.20 9.10
CA LEU A 116 2.29 -13.64 8.03
C LEU A 116 3.46 -12.66 7.85
N PRO A 117 4.65 -13.15 7.45
CA PRO A 117 5.78 -12.28 7.17
C PRO A 117 5.48 -11.35 5.97
N PRO A 118 6.12 -10.18 5.86
CA PRO A 118 5.84 -9.18 4.82
C PRO A 118 5.79 -9.72 3.39
N VAL A 119 6.66 -10.69 3.05
CA VAL A 119 6.72 -11.35 1.72
C VAL A 119 5.48 -12.17 1.35
N LEU A 120 4.57 -12.38 2.32
CA LEU A 120 3.30 -13.10 2.22
C LEU A 120 2.11 -12.22 2.64
N SER A 121 2.32 -10.93 2.91
CA SER A 121 1.29 -10.00 3.42
C SER A 121 1.01 -8.90 2.39
N PRO A 122 0.45 -9.23 1.20
CA PRO A 122 0.15 -8.24 0.18
C PRO A 122 -1.02 -7.35 0.59
N LYS A 123 -1.01 -6.12 0.10
CA LYS A 123 -2.09 -5.15 0.26
C LYS A 123 -2.24 -4.35 -1.03
N ILE A 124 -3.47 -4.09 -1.44
CA ILE A 124 -3.76 -3.23 -2.60
C ILE A 124 -4.50 -2.00 -2.09
N ILE A 125 -3.83 -0.85 -2.19
CA ILE A 125 -4.34 0.45 -1.77
C ILE A 125 -4.25 1.39 -2.97
N GLY A 126 -5.31 2.13 -3.27
CA GLY A 126 -5.30 3.08 -4.40
C GLY A 126 -4.86 2.48 -5.74
N TRP A 127 -5.10 1.18 -5.95
CA TRP A 127 -4.61 0.42 -7.12
C TRP A 127 -3.09 0.31 -7.27
N ALA A 128 -2.34 0.45 -6.18
CA ALA A 128 -0.93 0.07 -6.10
C ALA A 128 -0.74 -1.11 -5.13
N LEU A 129 0.21 -2.00 -5.45
CA LEU A 129 0.57 -3.11 -4.59
C LEU A 129 1.54 -2.63 -3.49
N GLY A 130 1.39 -3.19 -2.30
CA GLY A 130 2.31 -2.97 -1.19
C GLY A 130 2.30 -4.14 -0.22
N SER A 131 3.24 -4.12 0.73
CA SER A 131 3.42 -5.17 1.74
C SER A 131 3.15 -4.60 3.13
N VAL A 132 2.33 -5.29 3.92
CA VAL A 132 2.11 -4.95 5.33
C VAL A 132 3.39 -5.26 6.12
N ILE A 133 3.91 -4.25 6.81
CA ILE A 133 5.15 -4.32 7.59
C ILE A 133 4.94 -3.91 9.06
N GLY A 134 3.69 -3.65 9.44
CA GLY A 134 3.30 -3.33 10.81
C GLY A 134 3.37 -4.51 11.76
N ARG A 135 3.12 -4.21 13.04
CA ARG A 135 3.03 -5.24 14.10
C ARG A 135 1.82 -6.17 13.93
N GLU A 136 1.82 -7.25 14.69
CA GLU A 136 0.69 -8.19 14.79
C GLU A 136 -0.65 -7.48 15.02
N GLY A 137 -1.65 -7.91 14.25
CA GLY A 137 -3.00 -7.37 14.28
C GLY A 137 -3.16 -6.01 13.60
N SER A 138 -2.11 -5.44 12.99
CA SER A 138 -2.18 -4.19 12.25
C SER A 138 -2.14 -4.41 10.74
N ASP A 139 -2.96 -3.66 10.00
CA ASP A 139 -2.94 -3.61 8.53
C ASP A 139 -2.05 -2.47 8.00
N LEU A 140 -1.36 -1.74 8.88
CA LEU A 140 -0.51 -0.60 8.59
C LEU A 140 0.74 -0.59 9.51
N PRO A 141 1.85 0.04 9.10
CA PRO A 141 2.06 0.68 7.79
C PRO A 141 2.26 -0.35 6.67
N VAL A 142 2.11 0.14 5.43
CA VAL A 142 2.30 -0.66 4.21
C VAL A 142 3.40 -0.02 3.36
N ALA A 143 4.40 -0.82 2.98
CA ALA A 143 5.46 -0.40 2.07
C ALA A 143 5.02 -0.60 0.61
N PRO A 144 5.10 0.42 -0.26
CA PRO A 144 4.66 0.28 -1.65
C PRO A 144 5.70 -0.50 -2.48
N ALA A 145 5.22 -1.25 -3.46
CA ALA A 145 6.04 -1.97 -4.43
C ALA A 145 6.79 -1.02 -5.40
N LEU A 146 6.23 0.16 -5.66
CA LEU A 146 6.89 1.26 -6.34
C LEU A 146 6.99 2.45 -5.39
N SER A 147 8.21 2.95 -5.17
CA SER A 147 8.38 4.17 -4.40
C SER A 147 7.84 5.39 -5.15
N PRO A 148 7.38 6.43 -4.44
CA PRO A 148 7.09 7.72 -5.05
C PRO A 148 8.27 8.23 -5.87
N SER A 149 8.00 8.85 -7.03
CA SER A 149 9.03 9.36 -7.93
C SER A 149 9.73 10.61 -7.38
N ASP A 150 9.01 11.46 -6.66
CA ASP A 150 9.58 12.61 -5.96
C ASP A 150 10.38 12.16 -4.72
N GLU A 151 11.63 12.60 -4.63
CA GLU A 151 12.56 12.21 -3.58
C GLU A 151 12.11 12.69 -2.19
N ASN A 152 11.51 13.88 -2.09
CA ASN A 152 11.02 14.43 -0.83
C ASN A 152 9.77 13.68 -0.36
N VAL A 153 8.84 13.38 -1.27
CA VAL A 153 7.65 12.56 -0.97
C VAL A 153 8.07 11.17 -0.50
N ARG A 154 9.02 10.54 -1.21
CA ARG A 154 9.55 9.22 -0.83
C ARG A 154 10.17 9.26 0.56
N ALA A 155 11.10 10.18 0.82
CA ALA A 155 11.79 10.29 2.11
C ALA A 155 10.81 10.63 3.26
N ALA A 156 9.84 11.52 3.01
CA ALA A 156 8.81 11.88 3.99
C ALA A 156 7.90 10.69 4.33
N PHE A 157 7.50 9.91 3.33
CA PHE A 157 6.65 8.74 3.54
C PHE A 157 7.40 7.58 4.20
N GLU A 158 8.63 7.27 3.79
CA GLU A 158 9.47 6.28 4.46
C GLU A 158 9.70 6.67 5.92
N GLY A 159 10.03 7.94 6.19
CA GLY A 159 10.17 8.44 7.56
C GLY A 159 8.86 8.39 8.37
N LEU A 160 7.69 8.50 7.73
CA LEU A 160 6.39 8.33 8.38
C LEU A 160 6.15 6.85 8.75
N ILE A 161 6.48 5.93 7.85
CA ILE A 161 6.42 4.48 8.10
C ILE A 161 7.31 4.12 9.30
N GLU A 162 8.59 4.53 9.27
CA GLU A 162 9.53 4.27 10.37
C GLU A 162 9.05 4.84 11.70
N HIS A 163 8.45 6.02 11.67
CA HIS A 163 7.86 6.65 12.85
C HIS A 163 6.70 5.83 13.43
N VAL A 164 5.79 5.33 12.59
CA VAL A 164 4.69 4.46 13.05
C VAL A 164 5.21 3.12 13.57
N LEU A 165 6.18 2.51 12.90
CA LEU A 165 6.81 1.27 13.38
C LEU A 165 7.46 1.46 14.76
N ALA A 166 8.16 2.58 14.96
CA ALA A 166 8.76 2.91 16.25
C ALA A 166 7.71 3.09 17.34
N ILE A 167 6.59 3.76 17.05
CA ILE A 167 5.46 3.93 17.97
C ILE A 167 4.82 2.59 18.32
N GLN A 168 4.61 1.72 17.32
CA GLN A 168 3.98 0.41 17.51
C GLN A 168 4.77 -0.50 18.47
N GLY A 169 6.08 -0.27 18.63
CA GLY A 169 6.94 -0.95 19.60
C GLY A 169 6.92 -0.36 21.02
N MET A 170 6.21 0.75 21.26
CA MET A 170 6.12 1.41 22.57
C MET A 170 4.87 0.97 23.34
N SER A 171 4.97 0.97 24.67
CA SER A 171 3.80 0.81 25.54
C SER A 171 2.93 2.06 25.53
N GLU A 172 1.61 1.87 25.54
CA GLU A 172 0.64 2.95 25.67
C GLU A 172 0.52 3.43 27.14
N PRO A 173 0.19 4.72 27.37
CA PRO A 173 -0.06 5.76 26.38
C PRO A 173 1.24 6.25 25.73
N TRP A 174 1.20 6.49 24.42
CA TRP A 174 2.38 6.98 23.70
C TRP A 174 2.75 8.42 24.10
N PRO A 175 4.03 8.80 23.99
CA PRO A 175 4.44 10.18 24.23
C PRO A 175 3.73 11.16 23.29
N GLU A 176 3.31 12.31 23.81
CA GLU A 176 2.62 13.36 23.04
C GLU A 176 3.40 13.76 21.78
N MET A 177 4.72 13.97 21.90
CA MET A 177 5.56 14.33 20.75
C MET A 177 5.46 13.32 19.58
N MET A 178 5.27 12.03 19.88
CA MET A 178 5.14 10.99 18.85
C MET A 178 3.82 11.11 18.10
N GLN A 179 2.74 11.48 18.78
CA GLN A 179 1.44 11.72 18.15
C GLN A 179 1.44 13.04 17.37
N THR A 180 1.96 14.11 17.97
CA THR A 180 2.04 15.42 17.32
C THR A 180 2.87 15.35 16.03
N ALA A 181 3.95 14.58 16.01
CA ALA A 181 4.74 14.35 14.80
C ALA A 181 3.93 13.76 13.64
N MET A 182 2.88 12.97 13.89
CA MET A 182 2.00 12.45 12.82
C MET A 182 1.28 13.59 12.09
N TYR A 183 0.81 14.60 12.82
CA TYR A 183 0.16 15.76 12.24
C TYR A 183 1.12 16.59 11.38
N TRP A 184 2.35 16.81 11.85
CA TRP A 184 3.36 17.54 11.09
C TRP A 184 3.81 16.81 9.84
N ARG A 185 4.16 15.53 9.96
CA ARG A 185 4.61 14.70 8.84
C ARG A 185 3.50 14.50 7.82
N GLY A 186 2.26 14.22 8.26
CA GLY A 186 1.12 14.06 7.38
C GLY A 186 0.76 15.35 6.63
N TYR A 187 0.79 16.50 7.32
CA TYR A 187 0.55 17.80 6.68
C TYR A 187 1.62 18.11 5.62
N GLY A 188 2.90 17.93 5.96
CA GLY A 188 4.01 18.17 5.03
C GLY A 188 4.01 17.21 3.85
N LEU A 189 3.67 15.93 4.07
CA LEU A 189 3.53 14.95 3.00
C LEU A 189 2.40 15.32 2.04
N ALA A 190 1.27 15.82 2.56
CA ALA A 190 0.19 16.32 1.71
C ALA A 190 0.63 17.53 0.86
N GLU A 191 1.37 18.47 1.44
CA GLU A 191 1.94 19.60 0.70
C GLU A 191 2.92 19.14 -0.39
N ALA A 192 3.76 18.14 -0.09
CA ALA A 192 4.70 17.59 -1.05
C ALA A 192 3.99 16.86 -2.21
N LEU A 193 2.86 16.21 -1.95
CA LEU A 193 2.06 15.52 -2.98
C LEU A 193 1.28 16.50 -3.86
N ARG A 194 0.86 17.67 -3.34
CA ARG A 194 0.15 18.72 -4.11
C ARG A 194 0.82 20.08 -3.89
N PRO A 195 2.05 20.29 -4.38
CA PRO A 195 2.81 21.52 -4.15
C PRO A 195 2.20 22.76 -4.80
N GLU A 196 1.28 22.57 -5.76
CA GLU A 196 0.51 23.63 -6.39
C GLU A 196 -0.54 24.28 -5.46
N GLU A 197 -0.92 23.60 -4.37
CA GLU A 197 -1.87 24.11 -3.40
C GLU A 197 -1.19 25.09 -2.43
N SER A 198 -1.87 26.19 -2.10
CA SER A 198 -1.26 27.26 -1.30
C SER A 198 -1.04 26.91 0.17
N THR A 199 -1.67 25.84 0.67
CA THR A 199 -1.53 25.35 2.06
C THR A 199 -1.76 23.85 2.12
N GLY A 200 -1.14 23.15 3.06
CA GLY A 200 -1.42 21.72 3.30
C GLY A 200 -2.88 21.40 3.64
N GLY A 201 -3.63 22.32 4.24
CA GLY A 201 -5.07 22.13 4.46
C GLY A 201 -5.87 22.06 3.15
N LEU A 202 -5.45 22.81 2.11
CA LEU A 202 -6.03 22.70 0.77
C LEU A 202 -5.52 21.44 0.05
N ALA A 203 -4.22 21.11 0.18
CA ALA A 203 -3.65 19.87 -0.34
C ALA A 203 -4.38 18.63 0.18
N LEU A 204 -4.65 18.55 1.50
CA LEU A 204 -5.41 17.46 2.11
C LEU A 204 -6.83 17.35 1.54
N LYS A 205 -7.52 18.48 1.34
CA LYS A 205 -8.86 18.49 0.72
C LYS A 205 -8.82 18.01 -0.72
N ARG A 206 -7.81 18.45 -1.49
CA ARG A 206 -7.61 18.06 -2.88
C ARG A 206 -7.34 16.56 -2.99
N LEU A 207 -6.36 16.05 -2.24
CA LEU A 207 -6.02 14.63 -2.18
C LEU A 207 -7.21 13.78 -1.77
N ARG A 208 -7.98 14.20 -0.75
CA ARG A 208 -9.21 13.51 -0.35
C ARG A 208 -10.20 13.36 -1.50
N LEU A 209 -10.40 14.41 -2.31
CA LEU A 209 -11.33 14.37 -3.44
C LEU A 209 -10.84 13.43 -4.54
N GLU A 210 -9.54 13.45 -4.84
CA GLU A 210 -8.93 12.63 -5.88
C GLU A 210 -8.96 11.15 -5.53
N THR A 211 -8.64 10.80 -4.28
CA THR A 211 -8.55 9.39 -3.87
C THR A 211 -9.89 8.77 -3.48
N PHE A 212 -10.95 9.58 -3.27
CA PHE A 212 -12.23 9.09 -2.73
C PHE A 212 -12.83 7.93 -3.53
N SER A 213 -12.76 7.99 -4.87
CA SER A 213 -13.30 6.94 -5.74
C SER A 213 -12.57 5.60 -5.62
N SER A 214 -11.33 5.60 -5.13
CA SER A 214 -10.51 4.40 -4.94
C SER A 214 -10.68 3.74 -3.57
N MET A 215 -11.46 4.36 -2.67
CA MET A 215 -11.74 3.87 -1.32
C MET A 215 -13.16 3.32 -1.20
N ALA A 216 -13.37 2.42 -0.23
CA ALA A 216 -14.72 2.10 0.20
C ALA A 216 -15.40 3.34 0.79
N TYR A 217 -16.69 3.55 0.51
CA TYR A 217 -17.41 4.77 0.92
C TYR A 217 -17.31 5.05 2.43
N ALA A 218 -17.49 4.03 3.28
CA ALA A 218 -17.41 4.18 4.73
C ALA A 218 -16.00 4.56 5.22
N GLU A 219 -14.95 4.02 4.59
CA GLU A 219 -13.56 4.35 4.89
C GLU A 219 -13.25 5.80 4.47
N GLY A 220 -13.66 6.18 3.26
CA GLY A 220 -13.51 7.55 2.77
C GLY A 220 -14.21 8.59 3.65
N LEU A 221 -15.40 8.27 4.19
CA LEU A 221 -16.08 9.13 5.16
C LEU A 221 -15.33 9.23 6.49
N THR A 222 -14.78 8.13 6.98
CA THR A 222 -14.06 8.08 8.26
C THR A 222 -12.76 8.89 8.17
N ILE A 223 -11.98 8.66 7.12
CA ILE A 223 -10.79 9.45 6.80
C ILE A 223 -11.17 10.92 6.59
N GLY A 224 -12.26 11.19 5.87
CA GLY A 224 -12.73 12.54 5.60
C GLY A 224 -12.99 13.35 6.88
N LYS A 225 -13.70 12.75 7.85
CA LYS A 225 -13.98 13.37 9.16
C LYS A 225 -12.71 13.62 9.96
N HIS A 226 -11.76 12.68 9.95
CA HIS A 226 -10.47 12.85 10.59
C HIS A 226 -9.73 14.08 10.00
N LEU A 227 -9.66 14.14 8.68
CA LEU A 227 -8.95 15.19 7.95
C LEU A 227 -9.59 16.59 8.09
N ASP A 228 -10.91 16.69 8.28
CA ASP A 228 -11.60 17.97 8.46
C ASP A 228 -11.10 18.73 9.70
N SER A 229 -10.70 18.01 10.75
CA SER A 229 -10.16 18.59 11.99
C SER A 229 -8.64 18.77 11.99
N PHE A 230 -7.94 18.19 11.01
CA PHE A 230 -6.49 17.99 11.02
C PHE A 230 -5.68 19.28 11.10
N ASN A 231 -6.05 20.29 10.31
CA ASN A 231 -5.38 21.60 10.35
C ASN A 231 -5.63 22.32 11.69
N GLY A 232 -6.84 22.23 12.24
CA GLY A 232 -7.17 22.83 13.54
C GLY A 232 -6.35 22.22 14.66
N ARG A 233 -6.28 20.88 14.70
CA ARG A 233 -5.48 20.12 15.68
C ARG A 233 -3.99 20.41 15.54
N ARG A 234 -3.44 20.34 14.32
CA ARG A 234 -2.03 20.67 14.06
C ARG A 234 -1.67 22.08 14.53
N ASN A 235 -2.51 23.08 14.23
CA ASN A 235 -2.27 24.46 14.67
C ASN A 235 -2.38 24.62 16.18
N ALA A 236 -3.30 23.92 16.85
CA ALA A 236 -3.40 23.93 18.31
C ALA A 236 -2.17 23.32 18.99
N LEU A 237 -1.58 22.29 18.38
CA LEU A 237 -0.34 21.63 18.84
C LEU A 237 0.92 22.48 18.60
N SER A 238 0.86 23.48 17.72
CA SER A 238 2.02 24.28 17.32
C SER A 238 1.97 25.75 17.73
N HIS A 239 0.77 26.30 17.87
CA HIS A 239 0.50 27.71 18.14
C HIS A 239 -0.41 27.83 19.36
N ILE A 240 0.16 27.55 20.54
CA ILE A 240 -0.55 27.64 21.82
C ILE A 240 -1.09 29.06 22.01
N THR A 241 -2.40 29.17 22.23
CA THR A 241 -3.12 30.43 22.37
C THR A 241 -4.31 30.27 23.31
N ASP A 242 -4.70 31.37 23.97
CA ASP A 242 -5.90 31.47 24.82
C ASP A 242 -7.12 31.99 24.03
N ASP A 243 -7.05 32.03 22.70
CA ASP A 243 -8.15 32.41 21.82
C ASP A 243 -9.33 31.42 21.95
N PRO A 244 -10.51 31.85 22.45
CA PRO A 244 -11.65 30.97 22.67
C PRO A 244 -12.29 30.46 21.36
N SER A 245 -11.90 31.01 20.20
CA SER A 245 -12.38 30.54 18.89
C SER A 245 -11.59 29.33 18.36
N ARG A 246 -10.55 28.88 19.08
CA ARG A 246 -9.68 27.77 18.66
C ARG A 246 -9.65 26.65 19.71
N PRO A 247 -9.42 25.39 19.31
CA PRO A 247 -9.16 24.31 20.25
C PRO A 247 -7.95 24.63 21.12
N ARG A 248 -8.03 24.35 22.42
CA ARG A 248 -6.91 24.55 23.35
C ARG A 248 -5.94 23.38 23.22
N PHE A 249 -4.66 23.67 23.43
CA PHE A 249 -3.59 22.67 23.41
C PHE A 249 -3.86 21.47 24.31
N VAL A 250 -4.30 21.72 25.55
CA VAL A 250 -4.57 20.67 26.54
C VAL A 250 -5.71 19.74 26.11
N ASP A 251 -6.76 20.30 25.51
CA ASP A 251 -7.91 19.52 25.05
C ASP A 251 -7.52 18.64 23.85
N VAL A 252 -6.74 19.19 22.92
CA VAL A 252 -6.25 18.44 21.75
C VAL A 252 -5.29 17.33 22.14
N ILE A 253 -4.38 17.55 23.09
CA ILE A 253 -3.47 16.50 23.57
C ILE A 253 -4.24 15.30 24.13
N ASP A 254 -5.27 15.56 24.93
CA ASP A 254 -6.04 14.48 25.54
C ASP A 254 -6.86 13.69 24.49
N GLU A 255 -7.27 14.34 23.39
CA GLU A 255 -7.88 13.66 22.23
C GLU A 255 -6.87 12.85 21.41
N VAL A 256 -5.73 13.43 21.03
CA VAL A 256 -4.76 12.81 20.10
C VAL A 256 -3.93 11.69 20.75
N ARG A 257 -4.02 11.54 22.08
CA ARG A 257 -3.46 10.41 22.82
C ARG A 257 -4.06 9.05 22.49
N GLN A 258 -5.15 9.03 21.73
CA GLN A 258 -5.82 7.82 21.30
C GLN A 258 -5.14 7.22 20.06
N SER A 259 -4.91 5.91 20.07
CA SER A 259 -4.25 5.17 18.99
C SER A 259 -4.97 5.29 17.64
N SER A 260 -6.29 5.49 17.65
CA SER A 260 -7.12 5.66 16.46
C SER A 260 -6.70 6.82 15.57
N ASP A 261 -6.18 7.92 16.13
CA ASP A 261 -5.80 9.11 15.35
C ASP A 261 -4.53 8.87 14.52
N ILE A 262 -3.58 8.10 15.08
CA ILE A 262 -2.35 7.70 14.38
C ILE A 262 -2.71 6.77 13.22
N ASP A 263 -3.56 5.78 13.48
CA ASP A 263 -4.00 4.81 12.47
C ASP A 263 -4.74 5.51 11.32
N LEU A 264 -5.67 6.43 11.63
CA LEU A 264 -6.40 7.19 10.61
C LEU A 264 -5.48 8.12 9.81
N THR A 265 -4.48 8.74 10.45
CA THR A 265 -3.49 9.56 9.75
C THR A 265 -2.64 8.70 8.82
N MET A 266 -2.11 7.57 9.31
CA MET A 266 -1.30 6.66 8.50
C MET A 266 -2.11 6.10 7.33
N ARG A 267 -3.37 5.71 7.56
CA ARG A 267 -4.27 5.21 6.52
C ARG A 267 -4.50 6.25 5.43
N ALA A 268 -4.82 7.49 5.81
CA ALA A 268 -5.00 8.59 4.86
C ALA A 268 -3.74 8.85 4.03
N MET A 269 -2.58 8.94 4.68
CA MET A 269 -1.31 9.21 4.00
C MET A 269 -0.90 8.06 3.07
N THR A 270 -1.08 6.81 3.52
CA THR A 270 -0.83 5.61 2.69
C THR A 270 -1.73 5.64 1.45
N GLN A 271 -3.02 5.93 1.62
CA GLN A 271 -3.95 6.03 0.52
C GLN A 271 -3.55 7.11 -0.50
N PHE A 272 -3.12 8.28 -0.03
CA PHE A 272 -2.70 9.37 -0.92
C PHE A 272 -1.45 9.02 -1.70
N VAL A 273 -0.44 8.44 -1.04
CA VAL A 273 0.80 8.04 -1.67
C VAL A 273 0.58 6.89 -2.66
N PHE A 274 -0.16 5.85 -2.28
CA PHE A 274 -0.39 4.71 -3.15
C PHE A 274 -1.22 5.08 -4.39
N TYR A 275 -2.21 5.95 -4.23
CA TYR A 275 -2.96 6.48 -5.36
C TYR A 275 -2.06 7.26 -6.32
N ASP A 276 -1.18 8.11 -5.80
CA ASP A 276 -0.23 8.87 -6.63
C ASP A 276 0.79 7.94 -7.31
N VAL A 277 1.28 6.92 -6.61
CA VAL A 277 2.14 5.86 -7.18
C VAL A 277 1.44 5.14 -8.33
N ALA A 278 0.19 4.72 -8.17
CA ALA A 278 -0.58 4.09 -9.24
C ALA A 278 -0.76 5.02 -10.44
N ARG A 279 -1.14 6.29 -10.20
CA ARG A 279 -1.29 7.30 -11.24
C ARG A 279 0.01 7.49 -12.03
N VAL A 280 1.14 7.70 -11.33
CA VAL A 280 2.44 7.88 -11.97
C VAL A 280 2.89 6.63 -12.70
N ALA A 281 2.71 5.43 -12.13
CA ALA A 281 3.08 4.17 -12.77
C ALA A 281 2.30 3.95 -14.08
N ARG A 282 1.04 4.37 -14.16
CA ARG A 282 0.26 4.31 -15.40
C ARG A 282 0.78 5.28 -16.47
N GLU A 283 1.11 6.51 -16.08
CA GLU A 283 1.60 7.55 -17.00
C GLU A 283 3.06 7.31 -17.43
N HIS A 284 3.87 6.78 -16.52
CA HIS A 284 5.30 6.54 -16.67
C HIS A 284 5.62 5.12 -16.17
N PRO A 285 5.42 4.09 -17.02
CA PRO A 285 5.65 2.71 -16.63
C PRO A 285 7.06 2.48 -16.08
N PRO A 286 7.23 1.66 -15.03
CA PRO A 286 8.55 1.34 -14.49
C PRO A 286 9.39 0.60 -15.54
N ALA A 287 10.73 0.66 -15.43
CA ALA A 287 11.64 0.13 -16.45
C ALA A 287 11.50 -1.38 -16.75
N VAL A 288 10.91 -2.15 -15.82
CA VAL A 288 10.55 -3.56 -16.03
C VAL A 288 9.42 -3.72 -17.05
N VAL A 289 8.52 -2.75 -17.18
CA VAL A 289 7.38 -2.78 -18.10
C VAL A 289 7.84 -2.34 -19.48
N ARG A 290 8.01 -3.32 -20.36
CA ARG A 290 8.41 -3.15 -21.75
C ARG A 290 7.95 -4.36 -22.56
N GLN A 291 7.95 -4.24 -23.88
CA GLN A 291 7.80 -5.40 -24.74
C GLN A 291 8.91 -6.41 -24.42
N GLY A 292 8.57 -7.68 -24.23
CA GLY A 292 9.53 -8.70 -23.83
C GLY A 292 9.76 -8.80 -22.30
N ALA A 293 8.99 -8.06 -21.48
CA ALA A 293 9.17 -8.04 -20.02
C ALA A 293 8.94 -9.41 -19.39
N TRP A 294 7.92 -10.13 -19.88
CA TRP A 294 7.56 -11.43 -19.34
C TRP A 294 8.70 -12.43 -19.52
N GLU A 295 9.34 -12.51 -20.68
CA GLU A 295 10.44 -13.44 -20.98
C GLU A 295 11.67 -13.21 -20.08
N SER A 296 11.82 -12.00 -19.53
CA SER A 296 12.87 -11.70 -18.55
C SER A 296 12.48 -12.20 -17.15
N MET A 297 11.26 -11.89 -16.71
CA MET A 297 10.74 -12.28 -15.38
C MET A 297 10.48 -13.78 -15.28
N GLU A 298 10.06 -14.40 -16.39
CA GLU A 298 9.77 -15.83 -16.49
C GLU A 298 10.98 -16.68 -16.10
N ARG A 299 12.21 -16.19 -16.36
CA ARG A 299 13.44 -16.90 -15.98
C ARG A 299 13.62 -17.07 -14.47
N GLU A 300 13.07 -16.18 -13.66
CA GLU A 300 13.13 -16.27 -12.19
C GLU A 300 12.09 -17.28 -11.64
N ILE A 301 11.05 -17.60 -12.43
CA ILE A 301 9.96 -18.50 -12.02
C ILE A 301 9.97 -19.84 -12.76
N HIS A 302 10.73 -19.99 -13.84
CA HIS A 302 10.86 -21.28 -14.52
C HIS A 302 11.68 -22.26 -13.69
N VAL A 303 11.09 -23.43 -13.43
CA VAL A 303 11.76 -24.55 -12.77
C VAL A 303 12.45 -25.37 -13.85
N TRP A 304 13.78 -25.27 -13.95
CA TRP A 304 14.56 -26.13 -14.84
C TRP A 304 14.58 -27.55 -14.25
N SER A 305 13.94 -28.48 -14.96
CA SER A 305 13.97 -29.92 -14.63
C SER A 305 15.03 -30.66 -15.41
#